data_AF-A0A0F9SDT3-F1
#
_entry.id   AF-A0A0F9SDT3-F1
#
_cell.length_a   1.000
_cell.length_b   1.000
_cell.length_c   1.000
_cell.angle_alpha   90.00
_cell.angle_beta   90.00
_cell.angle_gamma   90.00
#
_symmetry.space_group_name_H-M   'P 1'
#
loop_
_entity.id
_entity.type
_entity.pdbx_description
1 polymer ?
#
loop_
_entity_poly.entity_id
_entity_poly.type
_entity_poly.pdbx_seq_one_letter_code
_entity_poly.pdbx_strand_id
1 'polypeptide(L)'
;MNNLDEFIEVPGYGLKRKDLRPWWNNVTQEPDKEILTIDKLEDNLVFPSPHDKKFAYDIRKAIGRLEGCHFKVEHYINRIIYAIRNDHFPQSNQYESAQLNKDWVRKWKPILEYLEKWSELIPEESFSNLEFINGVKTEKINDILGEKTSLKVWQVNFITENIRELLELWFTKQDSFNKTHGQQKRINEKIQHKYEKLNSEFWEKTRELAIPIDEINHFISLQELLDTWEYIVCISNPNFMNDLLAILGTVGGKAIYVHQTCGFYLDSLKVLIRSLSTKLQKYIENINDKTFGYDELMELLGEKTPIKYWLVASLEKTVRFWI
;
A
#
# COMPACT_ATOMS: atom_id res chain seq x y z
N MET A 1 13.31 39.48 9.04
CA MET A 1 13.46 38.83 10.35
C MET A 1 12.31 37.85 10.47
N ASN A 2 12.55 36.55 10.32
CA ASN A 2 11.50 35.55 10.52
C ASN A 2 11.21 35.48 12.02
N ASN A 3 9.99 35.85 12.38
CA ASN A 3 9.52 35.86 13.75
C ASN A 3 9.32 34.40 14.19
N LEU A 4 10.37 33.76 14.68
CA LEU A 4 10.35 32.36 15.12
C LEU A 4 9.27 32.10 16.19
N ASP A 5 8.80 33.15 16.86
CA ASP A 5 7.68 33.12 17.83
C ASP A 5 6.33 32.77 17.19
N GLU A 6 6.20 32.77 15.86
CA GLU A 6 4.97 32.40 15.15
C GLU A 6 4.86 30.90 14.85
N PHE A 7 5.91 30.13 15.10
CA PHE A 7 5.97 28.69 14.83
C PHE A 7 5.94 27.85 16.10
N ILE A 8 5.48 26.61 15.97
CA ILE A 8 5.54 25.56 16.96
C ILE A 8 6.14 24.30 16.33
N GLU A 9 6.94 23.57 17.11
CA GLU A 9 7.42 22.26 16.68
C GLU A 9 6.31 21.21 16.88
N VAL A 10 5.95 20.53 15.80
CA VAL A 10 4.97 19.44 15.82
C VAL A 10 5.73 18.12 15.63
N PRO A 11 5.65 17.18 16.59
CA PRO A 11 6.32 15.88 16.49
C PRO A 11 5.97 15.17 15.17
N GLY A 12 7.01 14.77 14.42
CA GLY A 12 6.87 14.09 13.12
C GLY A 12 6.62 15.00 11.92
N TYR A 13 6.26 16.28 12.12
CA TYR A 13 5.94 17.22 11.02
C TYR A 13 6.79 18.49 11.00
N GLY A 14 7.67 18.68 11.99
CA GLY A 14 8.59 19.81 12.08
C GLY A 14 7.90 21.11 12.49
N LEU A 15 8.49 22.25 12.11
CA LEU A 15 7.96 23.57 12.45
C LEU A 15 6.69 23.88 11.65
N LYS A 16 5.63 24.28 12.36
CA LYS A 16 4.34 24.69 11.81
C LYS A 16 3.93 26.06 12.34
N ARG A 17 3.24 26.86 11.55
CA ARG A 17 2.64 28.11 12.04
C ARG A 17 1.58 27.83 13.11
N LYS A 18 1.52 28.69 14.13
CA LYS A 18 0.59 28.57 15.27
C LYS A 18 -0.90 28.61 14.88
N ASP A 19 -1.24 29.29 13.80
CA ASP A 19 -2.61 29.41 13.30
C ASP A 19 -2.99 28.31 12.30
N LEU A 20 -2.06 27.43 11.94
CA LEU A 20 -2.36 26.26 11.13
C LEU A 20 -3.15 25.25 11.96
N ARG A 21 -4.36 24.89 11.53
CA ARG A 21 -5.12 23.84 12.20
C ARG A 21 -4.37 22.50 12.15
N PRO A 22 -4.42 21.67 13.21
CA PRO A 22 -3.69 20.40 13.26
C PRO A 22 -3.99 19.44 12.09
N TRP A 23 -5.16 19.57 11.46
CA TRP A 23 -5.58 18.75 10.34
C TRP A 23 -4.77 18.95 9.04
N TRP A 24 -3.91 19.98 9.00
CA TRP A 24 -3.08 20.34 7.85
C TRP A 24 -1.59 20.08 8.07
N ASN A 25 -1.21 19.50 9.22
CA ASN A 25 0.19 19.22 9.56
C ASN A 25 0.89 18.31 8.53
N ASN A 26 0.14 17.43 7.88
CA ASN A 26 0.61 16.52 6.83
C ASN A 26 0.70 17.18 5.43
N VAL A 27 0.20 18.41 5.27
CA VAL A 27 0.11 19.11 3.96
C VAL A 27 1.08 20.29 3.88
N THR A 28 1.16 21.15 4.89
CA THR A 28 1.92 22.40 4.77
C THR A 28 2.50 22.85 6.10
N GLN A 29 3.45 23.77 6.06
CA GLN A 29 3.95 24.48 7.24
C GLN A 29 3.12 25.73 7.55
N GLU A 30 2.49 26.32 6.53
CA GLU A 30 1.71 27.57 6.62
C GLU A 30 0.39 27.46 5.83
N PRO A 31 -0.72 28.04 6.32
CA PRO A 31 -1.99 27.99 5.61
C PRO A 31 -1.96 28.88 4.36
N ASP A 32 -2.32 28.32 3.21
CA ASP A 32 -2.56 29.10 2.00
C ASP A 32 -4.02 29.60 1.91
N LYS A 33 -4.33 30.40 0.89
CA LYS A 33 -5.67 30.99 0.70
C LYS A 33 -6.77 29.93 0.61
N GLU A 34 -6.46 28.77 0.05
CA GLU A 34 -7.41 27.68 -0.11
C GLU A 34 -7.68 27.00 1.23
N ILE A 35 -6.64 26.69 2.00
CA ILE A 35 -6.75 26.18 3.37
C ILE A 35 -7.58 27.12 4.23
N LEU A 36 -7.31 28.43 4.18
CA LEU A 36 -8.09 29.44 4.91
C LEU A 36 -9.56 29.48 4.47
N THR A 37 -9.84 29.19 3.19
CA THR A 37 -11.21 29.10 2.69
C THR A 37 -11.91 27.86 3.22
N ILE A 38 -11.24 26.70 3.24
CA ILE A 38 -11.77 25.45 3.78
C ILE A 38 -12.00 25.56 5.29
N ASP A 39 -11.09 26.19 6.03
CA ASP A 39 -11.24 26.44 7.47
C ASP A 39 -12.43 27.36 7.76
N LYS A 40 -12.65 28.39 6.92
CA LYS A 40 -13.86 29.21 7.01
C LYS A 40 -15.15 28.43 6.70
N LEU A 41 -15.11 27.43 5.83
CA LEU A 41 -16.28 26.56 5.62
C LEU A 41 -16.60 25.83 6.92
N GLU A 42 -15.59 25.25 7.58
CA GLU A 42 -15.73 24.57 8.88
C GLU A 42 -16.38 25.47 9.94
N ASP A 43 -15.89 26.71 10.06
CA ASP A 43 -16.38 27.68 11.05
C ASP A 43 -17.86 28.05 10.84
N ASN A 44 -18.34 27.97 9.61
CA ASN A 44 -19.72 28.28 9.24
C ASN A 44 -20.63 27.04 9.20
N LEU A 45 -20.12 25.84 9.48
CA LEU A 45 -20.93 24.62 9.47
C LEU A 45 -21.92 24.61 10.65
N VAL A 46 -23.18 24.35 10.31
CA VAL A 46 -24.21 24.00 11.28
C VAL A 46 -24.40 22.49 11.24
N PHE A 47 -24.15 21.83 12.37
CA PHE A 47 -24.32 20.38 12.51
C PHE A 47 -25.73 20.07 13.01
N PRO A 48 -26.49 19.16 12.36
CA PRO A 48 -27.84 18.79 12.79
C PRO A 48 -27.87 18.19 14.19
N SER A 49 -26.82 17.45 14.56
CA SER A 49 -26.66 16.88 15.90
C SER A 49 -25.19 16.87 16.37
N PRO A 50 -24.94 16.71 17.69
CA PRO A 50 -23.60 16.48 18.21
C PRO A 50 -22.92 15.23 17.64
N HIS A 51 -23.72 14.22 17.27
CA HIS A 51 -23.23 12.99 16.65
C HIS A 51 -22.66 13.27 15.26
N ASP A 52 -23.39 14.03 14.42
CA ASP A 52 -22.94 14.39 13.07
C ASP A 52 -21.67 15.23 13.12
N LYS A 53 -21.58 16.14 14.10
CA LYS A 53 -20.34 16.88 14.38
C LYS A 53 -19.21 15.92 14.68
N LYS A 54 -19.35 15.07 15.70
CA LYS A 54 -18.28 14.13 16.07
C LYS A 54 -17.84 13.29 14.87
N PHE A 55 -18.80 12.76 14.10
CA PHE A 55 -18.52 11.93 12.94
C PHE A 55 -17.74 12.68 11.84
N ALA A 56 -18.18 13.89 11.48
CA ALA A 56 -17.49 14.69 10.48
C ALA A 56 -16.04 15.03 10.92
N TYR A 57 -15.83 15.31 12.21
CA TYR A 57 -14.50 15.50 12.77
C TYR A 57 -13.66 14.22 12.79
N ASP A 58 -14.27 13.05 13.00
CA ASP A 58 -13.59 11.75 12.89
C ASP A 58 -13.12 11.49 11.44
N ILE A 59 -13.93 11.84 10.42
CA ILE A 59 -13.49 11.82 9.01
C ILE A 59 -12.37 12.83 8.78
N ARG A 60 -12.52 14.07 9.25
CA ARG A 60 -11.50 15.11 9.07
C ARG A 60 -10.15 14.70 9.66
N LYS A 61 -10.18 14.01 10.80
CA LYS A 61 -9.02 13.40 11.45
C LYS A 61 -8.39 12.28 10.62
N ALA A 62 -9.20 11.43 9.99
CA ALA A 62 -8.69 10.42 9.08
C ALA A 62 -8.00 11.05 7.87
N ILE A 63 -8.58 12.11 7.29
CA ILE A 63 -7.96 12.90 6.21
C ILE A 63 -6.61 13.49 6.65
N GLY A 64 -6.55 14.15 7.82
CA GLY A 64 -5.31 14.75 8.31
C GLY A 64 -4.19 13.76 8.70
N ARG A 65 -4.50 12.46 8.74
CA ARG A 65 -3.54 11.36 8.97
C ARG A 65 -3.10 10.67 7.68
N LEU A 66 -3.61 11.10 6.54
CA LEU A 66 -3.19 10.58 5.26
C LEU A 66 -1.74 11.00 4.99
N GLU A 67 -0.88 10.02 4.72
CA GLU A 67 0.52 10.23 4.38
C GLU A 67 0.83 9.55 3.05
N GLY A 68 1.39 10.31 2.10
CA GLY A 68 1.61 9.85 0.72
C GLY A 68 2.61 8.69 0.59
N CYS A 69 3.41 8.43 1.63
CA CYS A 69 4.35 7.31 1.68
C CYS A 69 3.71 5.99 2.13
N HIS A 70 2.42 5.98 2.47
CA HIS A 70 1.78 4.77 2.95
C HIS A 70 1.29 3.92 1.76
N PHE A 71 1.82 2.71 1.62
CA PHE A 71 1.37 1.70 0.64
C PHE A 71 -0.12 1.28 0.76
N LYS A 72 -0.87 1.83 1.73
CA LYS A 72 -2.31 1.63 1.94
C LYS A 72 -3.11 2.91 1.68
N VAL A 73 -2.48 3.95 1.16
CA VAL A 73 -3.11 5.26 0.97
C VAL A 73 -4.37 5.19 0.11
N GLU A 74 -4.36 4.37 -0.95
CA GLU A 74 -5.54 4.10 -1.78
C GLU A 74 -6.69 3.50 -0.95
N HIS A 75 -6.39 2.49 -0.12
CA HIS A 75 -7.38 1.88 0.76
C HIS A 75 -7.92 2.87 1.80
N TYR A 76 -7.06 3.71 2.40
CA TYR A 76 -7.49 4.73 3.35
C TYR A 76 -8.36 5.79 2.69
N ILE A 77 -8.00 6.24 1.49
CA ILE A 77 -8.81 7.16 0.68
C ILE A 77 -10.18 6.55 0.40
N ASN A 78 -10.24 5.30 -0.07
CA ASN A 78 -11.50 4.64 -0.38
C ASN A 78 -12.39 4.52 0.86
N ARG A 79 -11.82 4.24 2.03
CA ARG A 79 -12.54 4.23 3.31
C ARG A 79 -13.06 5.60 3.71
N ILE A 80 -12.30 6.66 3.45
CA ILE A 80 -12.73 8.05 3.71
C ILE A 80 -13.87 8.43 2.77
N ILE A 81 -13.75 8.15 1.48
CA ILE A 81 -14.79 8.39 0.47
C ILE A 81 -16.07 7.65 0.84
N TYR A 82 -15.96 6.38 1.21
CA TYR A 82 -17.09 5.59 1.70
C TYR A 82 -17.73 6.24 2.93
N ALA A 83 -16.92 6.70 3.89
CA ALA A 83 -17.41 7.34 5.11
C ALA A 83 -18.14 8.66 4.83
N ILE A 84 -17.61 9.47 3.92
CA ILE A 84 -18.26 10.69 3.44
C ILE A 84 -19.60 10.35 2.78
N ARG A 85 -19.67 9.30 1.96
CA ARG A 85 -20.90 8.90 1.28
C ARG A 85 -21.98 8.44 2.26
N ASN A 86 -21.64 7.51 3.15
CA ASN A 86 -22.61 6.75 3.94
C ASN A 86 -22.84 7.29 5.36
N ASP A 87 -22.15 8.37 5.74
CA ASP A 87 -22.26 8.99 7.06
C ASP A 87 -21.88 8.03 8.23
N HIS A 88 -21.11 6.99 7.92
CA HIS A 88 -20.43 6.14 8.88
C HIS A 88 -19.13 5.59 8.26
N PHE A 89 -18.10 5.39 9.07
CA PHE A 89 -16.99 4.56 8.60
C PHE A 89 -17.53 3.16 8.32
N PRO A 90 -17.02 2.46 7.29
CA PRO A 90 -17.34 1.05 7.18
C PRO A 90 -16.97 0.44 8.53
N GLN A 91 -17.92 -0.28 9.15
CA GLN A 91 -17.53 -1.27 10.17
C GLN A 91 -16.40 -2.06 9.53
N SER A 92 -15.35 -2.42 10.27
CA SER A 92 -14.22 -3.19 9.73
C SER A 92 -14.79 -4.48 9.14
N ASN A 93 -15.20 -4.41 7.88
CA ASN A 93 -16.11 -5.37 7.32
C ASN A 93 -15.19 -6.44 6.81
N GLN A 94 -15.10 -7.51 7.60
CA GLN A 94 -14.51 -8.78 7.24
C GLN A 94 -14.90 -9.23 5.81
N TYR A 95 -16.01 -8.72 5.25
CA TYR A 95 -16.47 -8.91 3.88
C TYR A 95 -15.66 -8.20 2.78
N GLU A 96 -15.33 -6.90 2.93
CA GLU A 96 -14.52 -6.18 1.92
C GLU A 96 -13.09 -6.72 1.92
N SER A 97 -12.57 -6.99 3.11
CA SER A 97 -11.35 -7.77 3.26
C SER A 97 -11.51 -9.16 2.69
N ALA A 98 -12.61 -9.89 2.91
CA ALA A 98 -12.76 -11.25 2.38
C ALA A 98 -12.78 -11.27 0.85
N GLN A 99 -13.39 -10.28 0.20
CA GLN A 99 -13.40 -10.18 -1.26
C GLN A 99 -12.02 -9.80 -1.81
N LEU A 100 -11.35 -8.79 -1.22
CA LEU A 100 -9.95 -8.49 -1.51
C LEU A 100 -9.07 -9.73 -1.27
N ASN A 101 -9.30 -10.45 -0.19
CA ASN A 101 -8.57 -11.67 0.15
C ASN A 101 -8.79 -12.75 -0.91
N LYS A 102 -10.01 -12.93 -1.43
CA LYS A 102 -10.28 -13.89 -2.51
C LYS A 102 -9.56 -13.52 -3.80
N ASP A 103 -9.57 -12.25 -4.19
CA ASP A 103 -8.90 -11.80 -5.42
C ASP A 103 -7.38 -11.91 -5.29
N TRP A 104 -6.84 -11.62 -4.11
CA TRP A 104 -5.41 -11.74 -3.84
C TRP A 104 -4.95 -13.19 -3.68
N VAL A 105 -5.73 -14.04 -3.01
CA VAL A 105 -5.50 -15.50 -3.01
C VAL A 105 -5.52 -16.02 -4.45
N ARG A 106 -6.45 -15.55 -5.29
CA ARG A 106 -6.52 -15.93 -6.70
C ARG A 106 -5.28 -15.49 -7.49
N LYS A 107 -4.67 -14.35 -7.15
CA LYS A 107 -3.40 -13.89 -7.75
C LYS A 107 -2.20 -14.69 -7.25
N TRP A 108 -2.10 -14.97 -5.94
CA TRP A 108 -0.94 -15.64 -5.35
C TRP A 108 -0.94 -17.15 -5.58
N LYS A 109 -2.10 -17.79 -5.62
CA LYS A 109 -2.21 -19.24 -5.74
C LYS A 109 -1.50 -19.80 -6.99
N PRO A 110 -1.72 -19.28 -8.22
CA PRO A 110 -1.01 -19.76 -9.40
C PRO A 110 0.51 -19.56 -9.34
N ILE A 111 0.97 -18.50 -8.67
CA ILE A 111 2.41 -18.25 -8.47
C ILE A 111 3.00 -19.30 -7.56
N LEU A 112 2.39 -19.51 -6.39
CA LEU A 112 2.88 -20.47 -5.40
C LEU A 112 2.88 -21.88 -5.97
N GLU A 113 1.79 -22.29 -6.63
CA GLU A 113 1.70 -23.60 -7.30
C GLU A 113 2.80 -23.78 -8.37
N TYR A 114 3.11 -22.72 -9.11
CA TYR A 114 4.18 -22.76 -10.10
C TYR A 114 5.57 -22.86 -9.46
N LEU A 115 5.87 -22.06 -8.43
CA LEU A 115 7.16 -22.07 -7.75
C LEU A 115 7.41 -23.38 -7.00
N GLU A 116 6.36 -23.97 -6.40
CA GLU A 116 6.43 -25.31 -5.80
C GLU A 116 6.80 -26.35 -6.84
N LYS A 117 6.07 -26.41 -7.95
CA LYS A 117 6.38 -27.34 -9.04
C LYS A 117 7.78 -27.10 -9.58
N TRP A 118 8.18 -25.85 -9.81
CA TRP A 118 9.52 -25.52 -10.29
C TRP A 118 10.60 -26.06 -9.33
N SER A 119 10.33 -26.03 -8.03
CA SER A 119 11.24 -26.54 -7.00
C SER A 119 11.24 -28.08 -6.91
N GLU A 120 10.31 -28.77 -7.56
CA GLU A 120 10.38 -30.22 -7.73
C GLU A 120 11.46 -30.58 -8.75
N LEU A 121 12.21 -31.66 -8.46
CA LEU A 121 13.20 -32.24 -9.38
C LEU A 121 12.53 -33.10 -10.47
N ILE A 122 11.34 -32.68 -10.92
CA ILE A 122 10.58 -33.35 -11.98
C ILE A 122 10.99 -32.76 -13.34
N PRO A 123 11.08 -33.59 -14.41
CA PRO A 123 11.37 -33.12 -15.77
C PRO A 123 10.41 -32.02 -16.25
N GLU A 124 10.96 -31.05 -16.99
CA GLU A 124 10.30 -29.81 -17.45
C GLU A 124 9.06 -30.02 -18.34
N GLU A 125 8.90 -31.22 -18.89
CA GLU A 125 7.78 -31.59 -19.79
C GLU A 125 6.39 -31.51 -19.11
N SER A 126 6.34 -31.37 -17.78
CA SER A 126 5.11 -31.29 -16.99
C SER A 126 4.56 -29.86 -16.79
N PHE A 127 5.24 -28.82 -17.30
CA PHE A 127 4.88 -27.40 -17.11
C PHE A 127 4.10 -26.76 -18.28
N SER A 128 3.84 -27.52 -19.36
CA SER A 128 3.36 -27.02 -20.65
C SER A 128 2.00 -26.29 -20.66
N ASN A 129 1.26 -26.30 -19.55
CA ASN A 129 -0.14 -25.88 -19.53
C ASN A 129 -0.37 -24.46 -19.00
N LEU A 130 0.66 -23.78 -18.48
CA LEU A 130 0.56 -22.40 -18.01
C LEU A 130 1.51 -21.50 -18.81
N GLU A 131 0.97 -20.82 -19.82
CA GLU A 131 1.75 -19.87 -20.62
C GLU A 131 2.03 -18.56 -19.84
N PHE A 132 1.10 -18.13 -18.99
CA PHE A 132 1.18 -16.88 -18.23
C PHE A 132 0.77 -17.05 -16.76
N ILE A 133 1.45 -16.31 -15.88
CA ILE A 133 1.14 -16.17 -14.44
C ILE A 133 1.08 -14.68 -14.12
N ASN A 134 -0.11 -14.19 -13.77
CA ASN A 134 -0.38 -12.77 -13.49
C ASN A 134 0.21 -11.81 -14.55
N GLY A 135 0.05 -12.16 -15.83
CA GLY A 135 0.52 -11.35 -16.96
C GLY A 135 2.00 -11.52 -17.31
N VAL A 136 2.75 -12.36 -16.59
CA VAL A 136 4.15 -12.69 -16.89
C VAL A 136 4.23 -14.05 -17.57
N LYS A 137 4.96 -14.15 -18.69
CA LYS A 137 5.22 -15.44 -19.35
C LYS A 137 6.03 -16.36 -18.44
N THR A 138 5.66 -17.63 -18.35
CA THR A 138 6.39 -18.63 -17.55
C THR A 138 7.82 -18.86 -18.06
N GLU A 139 8.03 -18.78 -19.37
CA GLU A 139 9.36 -18.75 -20.00
C GLU A 139 10.28 -17.68 -19.38
N LYS A 140 9.76 -16.46 -19.19
CA LYS A 140 10.53 -15.37 -18.55
C LYS A 140 10.92 -15.72 -17.11
N ILE A 141 10.04 -16.41 -16.36
CA ILE A 141 10.34 -16.81 -14.97
C ILE A 141 11.42 -17.89 -14.96
N ASN A 142 11.31 -18.90 -15.82
CA ASN A 142 12.32 -19.95 -16.00
C ASN A 142 13.67 -19.36 -16.41
N ASP A 143 13.67 -18.46 -17.40
CA ASP A 143 14.88 -17.76 -17.85
C ASP A 143 15.53 -17.03 -16.68
N ILE A 144 14.73 -16.33 -15.88
CA ILE A 144 15.21 -15.54 -14.75
C ILE A 144 15.87 -16.42 -13.69
N LEU A 145 15.26 -17.56 -13.36
CA LEU A 145 15.78 -18.52 -12.39
C LEU A 145 17.00 -19.31 -12.92
N GLY A 146 17.07 -19.53 -14.23
CA GLY A 146 18.13 -20.28 -14.90
C GLY A 146 18.15 -21.75 -14.49
N GLU A 147 19.33 -22.37 -14.60
CA GLU A 147 19.51 -23.80 -14.29
C GLU A 147 19.15 -24.12 -12.82
N LYS A 148 18.43 -25.24 -12.63
CA LYS A 148 18.07 -25.78 -11.31
C LYS A 148 19.30 -26.37 -10.62
N THR A 149 19.75 -25.73 -9.55
CA THR A 149 20.73 -26.30 -8.61
C THR A 149 20.05 -26.61 -7.28
N SER A 150 20.65 -27.49 -6.47
CA SER A 150 20.12 -27.81 -5.14
C SER A 150 19.97 -26.57 -4.26
N LEU A 151 20.90 -25.60 -4.36
CA LEU A 151 20.82 -24.33 -3.64
C LEU A 151 19.63 -23.49 -4.13
N LYS A 152 19.44 -23.33 -5.44
CA LYS A 152 18.33 -22.54 -5.99
C LYS A 152 16.97 -23.15 -5.67
N VAL A 153 16.83 -24.47 -5.79
CA VAL A 153 15.62 -25.20 -5.38
C VAL A 153 15.31 -24.94 -3.91
N TRP A 154 16.33 -25.01 -3.05
CA TRP A 154 16.17 -24.70 -1.63
C TRP A 154 15.76 -23.24 -1.40
N GLN A 155 16.35 -22.29 -2.12
CA GLN A 155 16.04 -20.85 -2.02
C GLN A 155 14.61 -20.54 -2.48
N VAL A 156 14.14 -21.13 -3.59
CA VAL A 156 12.77 -20.94 -4.07
C VAL A 156 11.75 -21.55 -3.11
N ASN A 157 12.02 -22.73 -2.54
CA ASN A 157 11.17 -23.33 -1.50
C ASN A 157 11.08 -22.43 -0.26
N PHE A 158 12.20 -21.90 0.21
CA PHE A 158 12.24 -20.97 1.33
C PHE A 158 11.42 -19.70 1.06
N ILE A 159 11.56 -19.08 -0.11
CA ILE A 159 10.76 -17.92 -0.54
C ILE A 159 9.27 -18.26 -0.58
N THR A 160 8.92 -19.40 -1.16
CA THR A 160 7.54 -19.87 -1.33
C THR A 160 6.84 -20.10 0.01
N GLU A 161 7.54 -20.75 0.96
CA GLU A 161 7.01 -21.00 2.30
C GLU A 161 6.82 -19.70 3.10
N ASN A 162 7.77 -18.76 3.02
CA ASN A 162 7.61 -17.43 3.61
C ASN A 162 6.37 -16.72 3.07
N ILE A 163 6.21 -16.64 1.75
CA ILE A 163 5.05 -15.98 1.13
C ILE A 163 3.74 -16.62 1.61
N ARG A 164 3.68 -17.96 1.67
CA ARG A 164 2.49 -18.68 2.13
C ARG A 164 2.10 -18.34 3.56
N GLU A 165 3.04 -18.43 4.49
CA GLU A 165 2.79 -18.17 5.91
C GLU A 165 2.44 -16.69 6.17
N LEU A 166 3.06 -15.77 5.42
CA LEU A 166 2.72 -14.35 5.47
C LEU A 166 1.31 -14.06 4.93
N LEU A 167 0.91 -14.70 3.82
CA LEU A 167 -0.45 -14.60 3.30
C LEU A 167 -1.46 -15.16 4.29
N GLU A 168 -1.17 -16.30 4.92
CA GLU A 168 -2.03 -16.87 5.96
C GLU A 168 -2.18 -15.91 7.15
N LEU A 169 -1.08 -15.34 7.66
CA LEU A 169 -1.12 -14.32 8.72
C LEU A 169 -2.01 -13.13 8.32
N TRP A 170 -1.83 -12.63 7.09
CA TRP A 170 -2.56 -11.49 6.56
C TRP A 170 -4.07 -11.76 6.39
N PHE A 171 -4.43 -12.97 5.99
CA PHE A 171 -5.83 -13.33 5.74
C PHE A 171 -6.57 -13.79 7.00
N THR A 172 -5.88 -14.38 7.98
CA THR A 172 -6.49 -14.91 9.20
C THR A 172 -6.63 -13.86 10.30
N LYS A 173 -5.85 -12.76 10.30
CA LYS A 173 -5.73 -11.86 11.47
C LYS A 173 -5.84 -10.36 11.18
N GLN A 174 -6.77 -9.95 10.32
CA GLN A 174 -6.98 -8.53 10.00
C GLN A 174 -7.45 -7.64 11.16
N ASP A 175 -7.89 -8.23 12.29
CA ASP A 175 -8.54 -7.48 13.37
C ASP A 175 -7.59 -6.78 14.37
N SER A 176 -6.26 -6.84 14.23
CA SER A 176 -5.38 -6.04 15.11
C SER A 176 -4.02 -5.67 14.53
N PHE A 177 -3.89 -4.41 14.10
CA PHE A 177 -2.67 -3.80 13.53
C PHE A 177 -1.43 -3.90 14.43
N ASN A 178 -1.56 -3.88 15.75
CA ASN A 178 -0.39 -3.94 16.64
C ASN A 178 0.10 -5.37 16.91
N LYS A 179 -0.64 -6.41 16.50
CA LYS A 179 -0.20 -7.81 16.65
C LYS A 179 0.52 -8.33 15.42
N THR A 180 0.44 -7.66 14.26
CA THR A 180 0.96 -8.19 12.99
C THR A 180 2.48 -8.16 12.92
N HIS A 181 3.14 -7.05 13.29
CA HIS A 181 4.60 -6.95 13.18
C HIS A 181 5.34 -7.96 14.08
N GLY A 182 4.92 -8.07 15.35
CA GLY A 182 5.50 -9.05 16.27
C GLY A 182 5.18 -10.51 15.91
N GLN A 183 4.06 -10.77 15.23
CA GLN A 183 3.73 -12.12 14.74
C GLN A 183 4.47 -12.45 13.45
N GLN A 184 4.63 -11.50 12.54
CA GLN A 184 5.44 -11.64 11.33
C GLN A 184 6.88 -11.96 11.71
N LYS A 185 7.48 -11.18 12.60
CA LYS A 185 8.83 -11.45 13.09
C LYS A 185 8.98 -12.89 13.60
N ARG A 186 8.01 -13.38 14.36
CA ARG A 186 8.00 -14.78 14.86
C ARG A 186 7.85 -15.82 13.74
N ILE A 187 7.05 -15.53 12.70
CA ILE A 187 6.93 -16.41 11.53
C ILE A 187 8.26 -16.48 10.79
N ASN A 188 8.87 -15.33 10.50
CA ASN A 188 10.17 -15.25 9.86
C ASN A 188 11.23 -16.00 10.68
N GLU A 189 11.32 -15.75 11.99
CA GLU A 189 12.24 -16.46 12.90
C GLU A 189 11.99 -17.98 12.90
N LYS A 190 10.73 -18.43 12.88
CA LYS A 190 10.37 -19.85 12.83
C LYS A 190 10.81 -20.50 11.52
N ILE A 191 10.55 -19.85 10.38
CA ILE A 191 10.91 -20.38 9.05
C ILE A 191 12.43 -20.35 8.88
N GLN A 192 13.08 -19.25 9.27
CA GLN A 192 14.54 -19.15 9.30
C GLN A 192 15.16 -20.30 10.09
N HIS A 193 14.71 -20.52 11.33
CA HIS A 193 15.23 -21.60 12.17
C HIS A 193 15.01 -23.00 11.57
N LYS A 194 13.90 -23.20 10.85
CA LYS A 194 13.64 -24.44 10.11
C LYS A 194 14.69 -24.64 9.01
N TYR A 195 14.91 -23.63 8.16
CA TYR A 195 15.78 -23.75 6.99
C TYR A 195 17.26 -23.76 7.35
N GLU A 196 17.68 -22.96 8.35
CA GLU A 196 19.03 -22.98 8.91
C GLU A 196 19.42 -24.38 9.40
N LYS A 197 18.49 -25.08 10.07
CA LYS A 197 18.71 -26.46 10.53
C LYS A 197 18.76 -27.50 9.42
N LEU A 198 18.00 -27.30 8.35
CA LEU A 198 17.94 -28.26 7.24
C LEU A 198 19.23 -28.26 6.44
N ASN A 199 19.84 -27.09 6.23
CA ASN A 199 21.13 -26.96 5.53
C ASN A 199 21.79 -25.60 5.86
N SER A 200 22.70 -25.60 6.84
CA SER A 200 23.36 -24.37 7.30
C SER A 200 24.25 -23.73 6.24
N GLU A 201 24.88 -24.52 5.37
CA GLU A 201 25.70 -24.01 4.26
C GLU A 201 24.84 -23.25 3.24
N PHE A 202 23.66 -23.80 2.89
CA PHE A 202 22.73 -23.13 1.98
C PHE A 202 22.16 -21.87 2.61
N TRP A 203 21.93 -21.88 3.93
CA TRP A 203 21.52 -20.71 4.68
C TRP A 203 22.59 -19.59 4.64
N GLU A 204 23.85 -19.89 4.89
CA GLU A 204 24.95 -18.91 4.82
C GLU A 204 25.04 -18.28 3.42
N LYS A 205 25.02 -19.10 2.37
CA LYS A 205 25.03 -18.61 0.97
C LYS A 205 23.82 -17.76 0.62
N THR A 206 22.66 -18.05 1.22
CA THR A 206 21.43 -17.29 1.01
C THR A 206 21.45 -15.97 1.76
N ARG A 207 22.03 -15.92 2.97
CA ARG A 207 22.25 -14.69 3.72
C ARG A 207 23.22 -13.75 3.01
N GLU A 208 24.25 -14.29 2.39
CA GLU A 208 25.25 -13.51 1.65
C GLU A 208 24.76 -13.06 0.25
N LEU A 209 23.60 -13.55 -0.18
CA LEU A 209 23.03 -13.20 -1.48
C LEU A 209 22.58 -11.74 -1.47
N ALA A 210 23.29 -10.90 -2.21
CA ALA A 210 23.04 -9.48 -2.33
C ALA A 210 22.10 -9.17 -3.51
N ILE A 211 21.05 -8.40 -3.24
CA ILE A 211 20.03 -7.97 -4.20
C ILE A 211 20.24 -6.48 -4.49
N PRO A 212 20.44 -6.07 -5.75
CA PRO A 212 20.54 -4.66 -6.10
C PRO A 212 19.18 -3.97 -5.91
N ILE A 213 19.17 -2.85 -5.20
CA ILE A 213 17.95 -2.07 -4.90
C ILE A 213 17.84 -0.78 -5.72
N ASP A 214 18.91 -0.37 -6.41
CA ASP A 214 18.90 0.78 -7.32
C ASP A 214 20.03 0.74 -8.35
N GLU A 215 19.99 1.67 -9.31
CA GLU A 215 20.99 1.87 -10.37
C GLU A 215 22.37 2.30 -9.84
N ILE A 216 22.47 2.67 -8.56
CA ILE A 216 23.69 3.14 -7.90
C ILE A 216 24.41 1.98 -7.18
N ASN A 217 23.93 0.74 -7.37
CA ASN A 217 24.46 -0.48 -6.76
C ASN A 217 24.40 -0.47 -5.23
N HIS A 218 23.35 0.09 -4.63
CA HIS A 218 23.03 -0.29 -3.26
C HIS A 218 22.52 -1.74 -3.25
N PHE A 219 22.89 -2.47 -2.21
CA PHE A 219 22.52 -3.87 -2.06
C PHE A 219 21.80 -4.09 -0.73
N ILE A 220 20.84 -5.01 -0.74
CA ILE A 220 20.23 -5.58 0.44
C ILE A 220 20.45 -7.09 0.41
N SER A 221 20.76 -7.72 1.54
CA SER A 221 20.78 -9.18 1.56
C SER A 221 19.39 -9.75 1.31
N LEU A 222 19.30 -10.96 0.75
CA LEU A 222 18.02 -11.65 0.62
C LEU A 222 17.35 -11.74 1.99
N GLN A 223 18.08 -12.11 3.04
CA GLN A 223 17.55 -12.15 4.41
C GLN A 223 16.90 -10.84 4.84
N GLU A 224 17.60 -9.70 4.71
CA GLU A 224 17.06 -8.38 5.07
C GLU A 224 15.82 -8.02 4.23
N LEU A 225 15.78 -8.43 2.96
CA LEU A 225 14.60 -8.26 2.12
C LEU A 225 13.41 -9.10 2.63
N LEU A 226 13.66 -10.31 3.13
CA LEU A 226 12.62 -11.17 3.71
C LEU A 226 12.18 -10.70 5.10
N ASP A 227 13.08 -10.05 5.84
CA ASP A 227 12.74 -9.41 7.10
C ASP A 227 11.87 -8.15 6.88
N THR A 228 11.89 -7.59 5.68
CA THR A 228 11.08 -6.45 5.25
C THR A 228 9.89 -6.85 4.36
N TRP A 229 9.50 -8.13 4.33
CA TRP A 229 8.49 -8.69 3.39
C TRP A 229 7.06 -8.13 3.53
N GLU A 230 6.78 -7.29 4.52
CA GLU A 230 5.52 -6.54 4.60
C GLU A 230 5.23 -5.77 3.30
N TYR A 231 6.28 -5.40 2.54
CA TYR A 231 6.20 -4.67 1.28
C TYR A 231 5.94 -5.55 0.04
N ILE A 232 6.49 -6.76 -0.03
CA ILE A 232 6.34 -7.66 -1.20
C ILE A 232 5.00 -8.40 -1.18
N VAL A 233 4.58 -8.90 0.00
CA VAL A 233 3.30 -9.62 0.18
C VAL A 233 2.15 -8.67 0.47
N CYS A 234 2.40 -7.36 0.45
CA CYS A 234 1.32 -6.41 0.60
C CYS A 234 0.27 -6.60 -0.50
N ILE A 235 -0.95 -6.91 -0.06
CA ILE A 235 -2.20 -6.95 -0.82
C ILE A 235 -2.50 -5.59 -1.51
N SER A 236 -1.70 -4.56 -1.27
CA SER A 236 -1.82 -3.26 -1.93
C SER A 236 -0.59 -2.88 -2.75
N ASN A 237 0.40 -3.78 -2.91
CA ASN A 237 1.54 -3.54 -3.79
C ASN A 237 1.17 -3.87 -5.25
N PRO A 238 0.96 -2.88 -6.12
CA PRO A 238 0.63 -3.12 -7.53
C PRO A 238 1.80 -3.75 -8.30
N ASN A 239 3.02 -3.61 -7.79
CA ASN A 239 4.26 -4.08 -8.41
C ASN A 239 4.78 -5.40 -7.82
N PHE A 240 3.98 -6.10 -7.00
CA PHE A 240 4.41 -7.32 -6.31
C PHE A 240 5.04 -8.38 -7.23
N MET A 241 4.53 -8.50 -8.48
CA MET A 241 5.12 -9.41 -9.47
C MET A 241 6.52 -8.99 -9.88
N ASN A 242 6.79 -7.70 -10.07
CA ASN A 242 8.12 -7.21 -10.42
C ASN A 242 9.10 -7.42 -9.26
N ASP A 243 8.64 -7.18 -8.03
CA ASP A 243 9.45 -7.42 -6.83
C ASP A 243 9.76 -8.91 -6.65
N LEU A 244 8.77 -9.79 -6.89
CA LEU A 244 8.99 -11.23 -6.91
C LEU A 244 9.98 -11.64 -7.99
N LEU A 245 9.84 -11.13 -9.22
CA LEU A 245 10.78 -11.42 -10.30
C LEU A 245 12.20 -10.94 -9.97
N ALA A 246 12.34 -9.84 -9.24
CA ALA A 246 13.64 -9.34 -8.79
C ALA A 246 14.31 -10.30 -7.79
N ILE A 247 13.54 -10.81 -6.83
CA ILE A 247 14.00 -11.82 -5.88
C ILE A 247 14.41 -13.10 -6.61
N LEU A 248 13.55 -13.62 -7.49
CA LEU A 248 13.82 -14.83 -8.27
C LEU A 248 15.01 -14.64 -9.21
N GLY A 249 15.19 -13.44 -9.76
CA GLY A 249 16.37 -13.12 -10.57
C GLY A 249 17.64 -13.17 -9.78
N THR A 250 17.63 -12.64 -8.56
CA THR A 250 18.80 -12.71 -7.69
C THR A 250 19.15 -14.16 -7.36
N VAL A 251 18.16 -15.01 -7.06
CA VAL A 251 18.36 -16.47 -6.91
C VAL A 251 18.97 -17.07 -8.18
N GLY A 252 18.51 -16.63 -9.35
CA GLY A 252 19.03 -17.04 -10.65
C GLY A 252 20.43 -16.50 -11.01
N GLY A 253 21.00 -15.59 -10.20
CA GLY A 253 22.26 -14.91 -10.50
C GLY A 253 22.12 -13.73 -11.47
N LYS A 254 20.90 -13.21 -11.66
CA LYS A 254 20.59 -12.05 -12.49
C LYS A 254 20.32 -10.83 -11.61
N ALA A 255 21.02 -9.74 -11.90
CA ALA A 255 20.72 -8.45 -11.32
C ALA A 255 19.38 -7.95 -11.86
N ILE A 256 18.34 -8.02 -11.05
CA ILE A 256 17.04 -7.44 -11.34
C ILE A 256 16.70 -6.54 -10.15
N TYR A 257 16.47 -5.27 -10.42
CA TYR A 257 16.25 -4.27 -9.37
C TYR A 257 14.93 -4.52 -8.64
N VAL A 258 14.98 -4.59 -7.31
CA VAL A 258 13.79 -4.51 -6.47
C VAL A 258 13.36 -3.05 -6.41
N HIS A 259 12.09 -2.76 -6.67
CA HIS A 259 11.59 -1.41 -6.44
C HIS A 259 11.51 -1.16 -4.93
N GLN A 260 12.28 -0.20 -4.41
CA GLN A 260 11.98 0.37 -3.11
C GLN A 260 10.61 1.07 -3.20
N THR A 261 9.61 0.41 -2.65
CA THR A 261 8.18 0.71 -2.82
C THR A 261 7.75 2.05 -2.24
N CYS A 262 8.59 2.76 -1.49
CA CYS A 262 8.28 4.13 -1.08
C CYS A 262 8.51 5.17 -2.19
N GLY A 263 9.44 4.93 -3.13
CA GLY A 263 9.81 5.90 -4.17
C GLY A 263 9.01 5.75 -5.48
N PHE A 264 8.85 4.53 -5.98
CA PHE A 264 8.19 4.27 -7.28
C PHE A 264 6.67 4.04 -7.18
N TYR A 265 6.14 3.61 -6.01
CA TYR A 265 4.69 3.59 -5.80
C TYR A 265 4.10 4.99 -5.99
N LEU A 266 4.89 6.04 -5.75
CA LEU A 266 4.49 7.42 -5.99
C LEU A 266 4.05 7.66 -7.44
N ASP A 267 4.57 6.99 -8.46
CA ASP A 267 4.20 7.32 -9.85
C ASP A 267 2.85 6.71 -10.26
N SER A 268 2.62 5.43 -9.98
CA SER A 268 1.29 4.83 -10.15
C SER A 268 0.27 5.46 -9.20
N LEU A 269 0.68 5.78 -7.97
CA LEU A 269 -0.14 6.52 -7.02
C LEU A 269 -0.44 7.93 -7.54
N LYS A 270 0.52 8.66 -8.12
CA LYS A 270 0.29 9.99 -8.70
C LYS A 270 -0.78 9.92 -9.79
N VAL A 271 -0.79 8.88 -10.63
CA VAL A 271 -1.85 8.70 -11.64
C VAL A 271 -3.22 8.52 -10.97
N LEU A 272 -3.31 7.63 -9.97
CA LEU A 272 -4.53 7.42 -9.19
C LEU A 272 -4.98 8.72 -8.49
N ILE A 273 -4.07 9.39 -7.79
CA ILE A 273 -4.30 10.61 -7.02
C ILE A 273 -4.67 11.79 -7.93
N ARG A 274 -4.07 11.92 -9.11
CA ARG A 274 -4.47 12.90 -10.14
C ARG A 274 -5.89 12.64 -10.63
N SER A 275 -6.19 11.39 -10.97
CA SER A 275 -7.54 10.98 -11.38
C SER A 275 -8.56 11.29 -10.29
N LEU A 276 -8.24 10.93 -9.04
CA LEU A 276 -9.07 11.19 -7.88
C LEU A 276 -9.25 12.69 -7.60
N SER A 277 -8.17 13.47 -7.54
CA SER A 277 -8.23 14.92 -7.31
C SER A 277 -9.07 15.60 -8.38
N THR A 278 -8.92 15.21 -9.65
CA THR A 278 -9.78 15.70 -10.76
C THR A 278 -11.25 15.37 -10.50
N LYS A 279 -11.54 14.15 -10.06
CA LYS A 279 -12.90 13.71 -9.73
C LYS A 279 -13.49 14.49 -8.53
N LEU A 280 -12.73 14.66 -7.45
CA LEU A 280 -13.15 15.43 -6.27
C LEU A 280 -13.33 16.93 -6.62
N GLN A 281 -12.47 17.50 -7.45
CA GLN A 281 -12.56 18.88 -7.89
C GLN A 281 -13.83 19.13 -8.71
N LYS A 282 -14.18 18.23 -9.64
CA LYS A 282 -15.47 18.27 -10.35
C LYS A 282 -16.66 18.26 -9.38
N TYR A 283 -16.61 17.41 -8.34
CA TYR A 283 -17.65 17.40 -7.30
C TYR A 283 -17.74 18.76 -6.58
N ILE A 284 -16.62 19.42 -6.29
CA ILE A 284 -16.56 20.74 -5.64
C ILE A 284 -17.15 21.82 -6.56
N GLU A 285 -16.80 21.83 -7.84
CA GLU A 285 -17.17 22.88 -8.83
C GLU A 285 -18.64 22.83 -9.28
N ASN A 286 -19.27 21.65 -9.33
CA ASN A 286 -20.65 21.45 -9.85
C ASN A 286 -21.78 21.98 -8.93
N ILE A 287 -21.64 23.16 -8.32
CA ILE A 287 -22.67 23.75 -7.44
C ILE A 287 -23.96 24.13 -8.21
N ASN A 288 -23.90 24.37 -9.53
CA ASN A 288 -25.02 24.95 -10.28
C ASN A 288 -25.45 24.20 -11.54
N ASP A 289 -24.78 23.10 -11.91
CA ASP A 289 -25.06 22.45 -13.19
C ASP A 289 -25.98 21.23 -13.04
N LYS A 290 -27.29 21.47 -13.21
CA LYS A 290 -28.31 20.41 -13.24
C LYS A 290 -28.25 19.54 -14.50
N THR A 291 -27.37 19.86 -15.46
CA THR A 291 -27.26 19.12 -16.73
C THR A 291 -26.16 18.07 -16.77
N PHE A 292 -25.32 17.97 -15.72
CA PHE A 292 -24.41 16.84 -15.56
C PHE A 292 -25.22 15.60 -15.13
N GLY A 293 -25.51 14.74 -16.11
CA GLY A 293 -26.24 13.50 -15.92
C GLY A 293 -25.54 12.61 -14.89
N TYR A 294 -26.30 12.10 -13.91
CA TYR A 294 -25.99 10.99 -13.00
C TYR A 294 -24.52 10.52 -13.04
N ASP A 295 -23.62 11.38 -12.56
CA ASP A 295 -22.19 11.14 -12.66
C ASP A 295 -21.78 10.00 -11.72
N GLU A 296 -20.82 9.18 -12.17
CA GLU A 296 -20.06 8.19 -11.38
C GLU A 296 -19.59 8.76 -10.01
N LEU A 297 -19.47 10.09 -9.92
CA LEU A 297 -19.14 10.86 -8.72
C LEU A 297 -20.27 11.07 -7.70
N MET A 298 -21.51 11.27 -8.15
CA MET A 298 -22.68 11.32 -7.25
C MET A 298 -23.00 9.94 -6.70
N GLU A 299 -22.74 8.89 -7.49
CA GLU A 299 -22.68 7.53 -6.95
C GLU A 299 -21.56 7.39 -5.92
N LEU A 300 -20.38 7.98 -6.14
CA LEU A 300 -19.24 7.83 -5.23
C LEU A 300 -19.40 8.53 -3.86
N LEU A 301 -19.95 9.75 -3.83
CA LEU A 301 -19.95 10.63 -2.64
C LEU A 301 -21.35 10.94 -2.08
N GLY A 302 -22.42 10.62 -2.81
CA GLY A 302 -23.79 10.90 -2.41
C GLY A 302 -24.18 12.38 -2.53
N GLU A 303 -25.32 12.74 -1.92
CA GLU A 303 -25.87 14.10 -1.96
C GLU A 303 -24.89 15.14 -1.38
N LYS A 304 -24.72 16.26 -2.09
CA LYS A 304 -23.80 17.32 -1.69
C LYS A 304 -24.37 18.21 -0.60
N THR A 305 -24.14 17.84 0.66
CA THR A 305 -24.44 18.66 1.84
C THR A 305 -23.27 19.60 2.18
N PRO A 306 -23.48 20.68 2.96
CA PRO A 306 -22.37 21.54 3.40
C PRO A 306 -21.25 20.79 4.13
N ILE A 307 -21.60 19.80 4.96
CA ILE A 307 -20.64 18.95 5.66
C ILE A 307 -19.83 18.10 4.67
N LYS A 308 -20.50 17.42 3.72
CA LYS A 308 -19.82 16.60 2.71
C LYS A 308 -18.94 17.45 1.79
N TYR A 309 -19.40 18.64 1.41
CA TYR A 309 -18.61 19.61 0.66
C TYR A 309 -17.32 19.99 1.40
N TRP A 310 -17.40 20.35 2.69
CA TRP A 310 -16.23 20.65 3.50
C TRP A 310 -15.26 19.47 3.62
N LEU A 311 -15.77 18.26 3.82
CA LEU A 311 -14.94 17.04 3.90
C LEU A 311 -14.28 16.70 2.57
N VAL A 312 -14.99 16.83 1.46
CA VAL A 312 -14.45 16.58 0.11
C VAL A 312 -13.40 17.61 -0.26
N ALA A 313 -13.63 18.90 0.01
CA ALA A 313 -12.63 19.95 -0.18
C ALA A 313 -11.37 19.69 0.66
N SER A 314 -11.56 19.25 1.91
CA SER A 314 -10.44 18.87 2.79
C SER A 314 -9.64 17.69 2.24
N LEU A 315 -10.33 16.64 1.75
CA LEU A 315 -9.71 15.47 1.16
C LEU A 315 -8.96 15.82 -0.14
N GLU A 316 -9.61 16.55 -1.05
CA GLU A 316 -9.04 16.98 -2.33
C GLU A 316 -7.75 17.75 -2.12
N LYS A 317 -7.78 18.77 -1.23
CA LYS A 317 -6.59 19.55 -0.89
C LYS A 317 -5.45 18.69 -0.34
N THR A 318 -5.80 17.72 0.51
CA THR A 318 -4.82 16.83 1.13
C THR A 318 -4.17 15.90 0.11
N VAL A 319 -4.95 15.27 -0.76
CA VAL A 319 -4.41 14.33 -1.75
C VAL A 319 -3.66 15.05 -2.87
N ARG A 320 -4.09 16.25 -3.27
CA ARG A 320 -3.42 17.05 -4.30
C ARG A 320 -2.00 17.45 -3.91
N PHE A 321 -1.70 17.54 -2.61
CA PHE A 321 -0.35 17.83 -2.13
C PHE A 321 0.70 16.78 -2.55
N TRP A 322 0.27 15.55 -2.91
CA TRP A 322 1.19 14.49 -3.32
C TRP A 322 1.39 14.39 -4.85
N ILE A 323 0.74 15.27 -5.61
CA ILE A 323 0.88 15.36 -7.08
C ILE A 323 2.03 16.28 -7.42
#